data_AF-A0A850R3G2-F1
#
_entry.id   AF-A0A850R3G2-F1
#
_cell.length_a   1.000
_cell.length_b   1.000
_cell.length_c   1.000
_cell.angle_alpha   90.00
_cell.angle_beta   90.00
_cell.angle_gamma   90.00
#
_symmetry.space_group_name_H-M   'P 1'
#
loop_
_entity.id
_entity.type
_entity.pdbx_description
1 polymer ?
#
loop_
_entity_poly.entity_id
_entity_poly.type
_entity_poly.pdbx_seq_one_letter_code
_entity_poly.pdbx_strand_id
1 'polypeptide(L)'
;MEAEFAQLSARIGQRLRAERMRRGWSLNDLSKRTQDQFSKSRISNYEQGIRRMGLEAACQLAEAFGDVTPAWLLMLDDCGPLSPEERQLVEAFRAMDDKGRRQVLDTIAPDGEG
;
A
#
# COMPACT_ATOMS: atom_id res chain seq x y z
N MET A 1 -4.15 16.11 -23.44
CA MET A 1 -2.98 15.28 -23.13
C MET A 1 -2.24 15.75 -21.88
N GLU A 2 -1.65 16.96 -21.83
CA GLU A 2 -0.93 17.42 -20.63
C GLU A 2 -1.84 17.60 -19.40
N ALA A 3 -3.02 18.22 -19.58
CA ALA A 3 -4.04 18.33 -18.52
C ALA A 3 -4.55 16.96 -18.04
N GLU A 4 -4.61 15.97 -18.93
CA GLU A 4 -5.05 14.61 -18.62
C GLU A 4 -4.01 13.85 -17.80
N PHE A 5 -2.72 13.99 -18.13
CA PHE A 5 -1.63 13.44 -17.33
C PHE A 5 -1.52 14.11 -15.95
N ALA A 6 -1.80 15.41 -15.86
CA ALA A 6 -1.87 16.12 -14.58
C ALA A 6 -3.03 15.59 -13.72
N GLN A 7 -4.22 15.40 -14.30
CA GLN A 7 -5.37 14.79 -13.62
C GLN A 7 -5.07 13.36 -13.16
N LEU A 8 -4.42 12.55 -14.00
CA LEU A 8 -4.01 11.19 -13.64
C LEU A 8 -3.02 11.21 -12.45
N SER A 9 -2.08 12.16 -12.43
CA SER A 9 -1.12 12.30 -11.34
C SER A 9 -1.79 12.68 -10.03
N ALA A 10 -2.77 13.59 -10.07
CA ALA A 10 -3.57 13.94 -8.91
C ALA A 10 -4.38 12.75 -8.37
N ARG A 11 -5.01 11.95 -9.24
CA ARG A 11 -5.77 10.76 -8.83
C ARG A 11 -4.88 9.67 -8.21
N ILE A 12 -3.70 9.42 -8.78
CA ILE A 12 -2.69 8.52 -8.17
C ILE A 12 -2.28 9.04 -6.79
N GLY A 13 -2.02 10.34 -6.67
CA GLY A 13 -1.71 10.99 -5.40
C GLY A 13 -2.82 10.81 -4.36
N GLN A 14 -4.07 10.97 -4.77
CA GLN A 14 -5.23 10.75 -3.91
C GLN A 14 -5.35 9.29 -3.47
N ARG A 15 -5.07 8.31 -4.34
CA ARG A 15 -5.05 6.88 -3.98
C ARG A 15 -3.98 6.58 -2.93
N LEU A 16 -2.76 7.11 -3.12
CA LEU A 16 -1.70 7.02 -2.10
C LEU A 16 -2.14 7.62 -0.76
N ARG A 17 -2.73 8.82 -0.80
CA ARG A 17 -3.20 9.53 0.40
C ARG A 17 -4.28 8.73 1.12
N ALA A 18 -5.26 8.23 0.39
CA ALA A 18 -6.34 7.42 0.93
C ALA A 18 -5.78 6.19 1.65
N GLU A 19 -4.82 5.49 1.03
CA GLU A 19 -4.21 4.29 1.60
C GLU A 19 -3.41 4.59 2.87
N ARG A 20 -2.65 5.70 2.89
CA ARG A 20 -1.96 6.17 4.10
C ARG A 20 -2.96 6.52 5.21
N MET A 21 -4.00 7.28 4.89
CA MET A 21 -5.00 7.73 5.87
C MET A 21 -5.85 6.57 6.41
N ARG A 22 -6.13 5.55 5.58
CA ARG A 22 -6.84 4.32 5.97
C ARG A 22 -6.16 3.60 7.15
N ARG A 23 -4.82 3.72 7.24
CA ARG A 23 -4.01 3.15 8.33
C ARG A 23 -3.75 4.13 9.49
N GLY A 24 -4.28 5.34 9.42
CA GLY A 24 -4.00 6.39 10.40
C GLY A 24 -2.56 6.89 10.39
N TRP A 25 -1.79 6.65 9.34
CA TRP A 25 -0.38 7.01 9.26
C TRP A 25 -0.20 8.50 8.94
N SER A 26 0.68 9.18 9.66
CA SER A 26 1.19 10.49 9.25
C SER A 26 2.15 10.37 8.04
N LEU A 27 2.51 11.50 7.41
CA LEU A 27 3.57 11.51 6.40
C LEU A 27 4.91 10.99 6.97
N ASN A 28 5.16 11.23 8.25
CA ASN A 28 6.37 10.76 8.93
C ASN A 28 6.37 9.23 9.08
N ASP A 29 5.22 8.66 9.39
CA ASP A 29 5.05 7.21 9.55
C ASP A 29 5.32 6.45 8.26
N LEU A 30 4.85 6.99 7.12
CA LEU A 30 5.11 6.42 5.81
C LEU A 30 6.58 6.61 5.40
N SER A 31 7.18 7.78 5.65
CA SER A 31 8.62 8.02 5.45
C SER A 31 9.45 6.94 6.15
N LYS A 32 9.18 6.69 7.43
CA LYS A 32 9.92 5.70 8.23
C LYS A 32 9.74 4.28 7.72
N ARG A 33 8.54 3.91 7.27
CA ARG A 33 8.26 2.58 6.69
C ARG A 33 8.96 2.35 5.35
N THR A 34 9.23 3.42 4.62
CA THR A 34 10.06 3.38 3.41
C THR A 34 11.56 3.45 3.70
N GLN A 35 11.97 3.26 4.97
CA GLN A 35 13.35 3.42 5.44
C GLN A 35 13.94 4.80 5.12
N ASP A 36 13.11 5.84 5.26
CA ASP A 36 13.44 7.24 4.98
C ASP A 36 13.87 7.55 3.53
N GLN A 37 13.66 6.62 2.58
CA GLN A 37 13.92 6.85 1.15
C GLN A 37 13.04 7.97 0.58
N PHE A 38 11.84 8.16 1.12
CA PHE A 38 10.95 9.26 0.78
C PHE A 38 10.75 10.20 1.96
N SER A 39 11.18 11.45 1.82
CA SER A 39 10.89 12.49 2.80
C SER A 39 9.38 12.80 2.87
N LYS A 40 8.93 13.34 4.01
CA LYS A 40 7.57 13.87 4.20
C LYS A 40 7.11 14.79 3.06
N SER A 41 8.00 15.68 2.62
CA SER A 41 7.73 16.62 1.51
C SER A 41 7.56 15.88 0.18
N ARG A 42 8.43 14.90 -0.11
CA ARG A 42 8.32 14.09 -1.34
C ARG A 42 7.02 13.30 -1.38
N ILE A 43 6.62 12.68 -0.27
CA ILE A 43 5.33 11.98 -0.14
C ILE A 43 4.17 12.96 -0.34
N SER A 44 4.21 14.13 0.30
CA SER A 44 3.19 15.17 0.13
C SER A 44 3.05 15.63 -1.32
N ASN A 45 4.17 15.81 -2.04
CA ASN A 45 4.14 16.19 -3.45
C ASN A 45 3.53 15.11 -4.34
N TYR A 46 3.74 13.82 -4.02
CA TYR A 46 3.04 12.73 -4.68
C TYR A 46 1.53 12.79 -4.39
N GLU A 47 1.14 12.94 -3.13
CA GLU A 47 -0.28 12.99 -2.73
C GLU A 47 -1.05 14.14 -3.37
N GLN A 48 -0.40 15.28 -3.58
CA GLN A 48 -0.98 16.45 -4.25
C GLN A 48 -0.94 16.36 -5.78
N GLY A 49 -0.28 15.35 -6.35
CA GLY A 49 -0.08 15.22 -7.80
C GLY A 49 0.92 16.23 -8.40
N ILE A 50 1.55 17.08 -7.58
CA ILE A 50 2.60 18.03 -8.00
C ILE A 50 3.79 17.28 -8.60
N ARG A 51 4.11 16.12 -8.02
CA ARG A 51 5.14 15.22 -8.54
C ARG A 51 4.50 13.93 -9.02
N ARG A 52 4.81 13.53 -10.26
CA ARG A 52 4.44 12.21 -10.76
C ARG A 52 5.22 11.13 -10.00
N MET A 53 4.51 10.12 -9.50
CA MET A 53 5.11 8.90 -8.97
C MET A 53 5.63 8.03 -10.13
N GLY A 54 6.92 7.69 -10.09
CA GLY A 54 7.53 6.75 -11.02
C GLY A 54 7.37 5.29 -10.58
N LEU A 55 7.81 4.35 -11.41
CA LEU A 55 7.69 2.91 -11.17
C LEU A 55 8.41 2.47 -9.89
N GLU A 56 9.66 2.87 -9.71
CA GLU A 56 10.49 2.51 -8.56
C GLU A 56 9.86 3.02 -7.26
N ALA A 57 9.30 4.23 -7.30
CA ALA A 57 8.60 4.81 -6.17
C ALA A 57 7.32 4.04 -5.82
N ALA A 58 6.56 3.60 -6.82
CA ALA A 58 5.39 2.78 -6.62
C ALA A 58 5.74 1.42 -6.00
N CYS A 59 6.82 0.78 -6.46
CA CYS A 59 7.31 -0.48 -5.88
C CYS A 59 7.64 -0.35 -4.40
N GLN A 60 8.46 0.64 -4.04
CA GLN A 60 8.88 0.85 -2.65
C GLN A 60 7.72 1.25 -1.73
N LEU A 61 6.76 2.05 -2.23
CA LEU A 61 5.56 2.40 -1.48
C LEU A 61 4.63 1.20 -1.29
N ALA A 62 4.43 0.39 -2.33
CA ALA A 62 3.64 -0.83 -2.26
C ALA A 62 4.21 -1.82 -1.24
N GLU A 63 5.53 -2.01 -1.25
CA GLU A 63 6.24 -2.81 -0.25
C GLU A 63 6.05 -2.27 1.17
N ALA A 64 6.15 -0.95 1.36
CA ALA A 64 5.95 -0.31 2.66
C ALA A 64 4.51 -0.46 3.20
N PHE A 65 3.50 -0.56 2.33
CA PHE A 65 2.14 -0.90 2.73
C PHE A 65 1.95 -2.41 2.97
N GLY A 66 2.56 -3.23 2.11
CA GLY A 66 2.61 -4.69 2.22
C GLY A 66 1.35 -5.44 1.75
N ASP A 67 0.28 -4.75 1.36
CA ASP A 67 -1.04 -5.31 0.98
C ASP A 67 -1.66 -4.55 -0.22
N VAL A 68 -0.82 -3.85 -0.99
CA VAL A 68 -1.18 -3.19 -2.25
C VAL A 68 -0.10 -3.48 -3.30
N THR A 69 -0.43 -3.38 -4.57
CA THR A 69 0.53 -3.54 -5.68
C THR A 69 0.93 -2.19 -6.28
N PRO A 70 2.07 -2.11 -7.00
CA PRO A 70 2.45 -0.92 -7.74
C PRO A 70 1.46 -0.57 -8.85
N ALA A 71 0.91 -1.58 -9.54
CA ALA A 71 -0.11 -1.42 -10.58
C ALA A 71 -1.38 -0.77 -10.00
N TRP A 72 -1.83 -1.23 -8.83
CA TRP A 72 -2.94 -0.63 -8.12
C TRP A 72 -2.66 0.81 -7.68
N LEU A 73 -1.48 1.08 -7.10
CA LEU A 73 -1.11 2.45 -6.71
C LEU A 73 -1.10 3.40 -7.91
N LEU A 74 -0.60 2.93 -9.06
CA LEU A 74 -0.52 3.70 -10.31
C LEU A 74 -1.84 3.71 -11.10
N MET A 75 -2.91 3.09 -10.57
CA MET A 75 -4.22 2.95 -11.23
C MET A 75 -4.16 2.29 -12.61
N LEU A 76 -3.26 1.32 -12.77
CA LEU A 76 -3.22 0.43 -13.94
C LEU A 76 -4.23 -0.72 -13.80
N ASP A 77 -4.68 -0.98 -12.57
CA ASP A 77 -5.82 -1.81 -12.22
C ASP A 77 -6.65 -1.15 -11.11
N ASP A 78 -7.91 -1.58 -10.99
CA ASP A 78 -8.83 -1.14 -9.94
C ASP A 78 -9.01 -2.19 -8.83
N CYS A 79 -8.68 -3.45 -9.12
CA CYS A 79 -8.72 -4.55 -8.19
C CYS A 79 -7.39 -4.61 -7.45
N GLY A 80 -7.36 -4.22 -6.17
CA GLY A 80 -6.22 -4.53 -5.32
C GLY A 80 -5.97 -6.05 -5.28
N PRO A 81 -4.79 -6.50 -4.83
CA PRO A 81 -4.44 -7.92 -4.89
C PRO A 81 -5.28 -8.81 -3.95
N LEU A 82 -6.05 -8.20 -3.05
CA LEU A 82 -6.81 -8.87 -2.01
C LEU A 82 -8.29 -8.45 -2.08
N SER A 83 -9.19 -9.41 -1.91
CA SER A 83 -10.59 -9.17 -1.60
C SER A 83 -10.75 -8.45 -0.24
N PRO A 84 -11.92 -7.88 0.06
CA PRO A 84 -12.19 -7.31 1.38
C PRO A 84 -11.93 -8.29 2.54
N GLU A 85 -12.31 -9.56 2.37
CA GLU A 85 -12.13 -10.62 3.36
C GLU A 85 -10.64 -10.98 3.54
N GLU A 86 -9.90 -11.12 2.44
CA GLU A 86 -8.46 -11.38 2.46
C GLU A 86 -7.69 -10.22 3.10
N ARG A 87 -8.11 -8.98 2.84
CA ARG A 87 -7.52 -7.79 3.47
C ARG A 87 -7.77 -7.78 4.98
N GLN A 88 -8.98 -8.11 5.41
CA GLN A 88 -9.29 -8.22 6.85
C GLN A 88 -8.43 -9.29 7.53
N LEU A 89 -8.24 -10.45 6.87
CA LEU A 89 -7.36 -11.51 7.38
C LEU A 89 -5.91 -11.03 7.55
N VAL A 90 -5.35 -10.38 6.53
CA VAL A 90 -3.96 -9.86 6.57
C VAL A 90 -3.79 -8.82 7.68
N GLU A 91 -4.74 -7.92 7.85
CA GLU A 91 -4.69 -6.89 8.91
C GLU A 91 -4.76 -7.50 10.31
N ALA A 92 -5.71 -8.42 10.53
CA ALA A 92 -5.83 -9.14 11.79
C ALA A 92 -4.56 -9.95 12.10
N PHE A 93 -4.04 -10.67 11.11
CA PHE A 93 -2.81 -11.46 11.24
C PHE A 93 -1.59 -10.61 11.63
N ARG A 94 -1.44 -9.43 11.02
CA ARG A 94 -0.34 -8.49 11.34
C ARG A 94 -0.45 -7.90 12.74
N ALA A 95 -1.65 -7.79 13.30
CA ALA A 95 -1.87 -7.30 14.66
C ALA A 95 -1.66 -8.38 15.75
N MET A 96 -1.68 -9.66 15.38
CA MET A 96 -1.50 -10.79 16.31
C MET A 96 -0.04 -10.97 16.76
N ASP A 97 0.13 -11.61 17.92
CA ASP A 97 1.41 -12.14 18.40
C ASP A 97 1.81 -13.45 17.67
N ASP A 98 3.03 -13.93 17.93
CA ASP A 98 3.56 -15.11 17.23
C ASP A 98 2.73 -16.38 17.46
N LYS A 99 2.13 -16.53 18.64
CA LYS A 99 1.28 -17.67 18.97
C LYS A 99 -0.02 -17.63 18.17
N GLY A 100 -0.69 -16.47 18.13
CA GLY A 100 -1.92 -16.26 17.37
C GLY A 100 -1.69 -16.46 15.87
N ARG A 101 -0.59 -15.90 15.35
CA ARG A 101 -0.20 -16.11 13.94
C ARG A 101 -0.01 -17.59 13.61
N ARG A 102 0.66 -18.35 14.50
CA ARG A 102 0.88 -19.79 14.28
C ARG A 102 -0.42 -20.59 14.27
N GLN A 103 -1.34 -20.31 15.20
CA GLN A 103 -2.66 -20.96 15.22
C GLN A 103 -3.47 -20.70 13.96
N VAL A 104 -3.47 -19.46 13.45
CA VAL A 104 -4.15 -19.14 12.19
C VAL A 104 -3.53 -19.95 11.05
N LEU A 105 -2.20 -19.96 10.93
CA LEU A 105 -1.50 -20.74 9.90
C LEU A 105 -1.80 -22.24 9.99
N ASP A 106 -1.84 -22.82 11.19
CA ASP A 106 -2.17 -24.23 11.39
C ASP A 106 -3.62 -24.56 10.98
N THR A 107 -4.53 -23.60 11.13
CA THR A 107 -5.96 -23.77 10.78
C THR A 107 -6.21 -23.69 9.28
N ILE A 108 -5.46 -22.84 8.58
CA ILE A 108 -5.63 -22.60 7.14
C ILE A 108 -4.60 -23.34 6.28
N ALA A 109 -3.67 -24.06 6.92
CA ALA A 109 -2.74 -24.92 6.21
C ALA A 109 -3.58 -25.90 5.37
N PRO A 110 -3.33 -26.01 4.05
CA PRO A 110 -3.99 -27.03 3.26
C PRO A 110 -3.68 -28.39 3.89
N ASP A 111 -4.68 -29.26 4.01
CA ASP A 111 -4.46 -30.66 4.38
C ASP A 111 -3.33 -31.19 3.50
N GLY A 112 -2.23 -31.60 4.13
CA GLY A 112 -0.96 -31.83 3.45
C GLY A 112 -1.14 -32.60 2.15
N GLU A 113 -0.66 -32.03 1.04
CA GLU A 113 -0.41 -32.80 -0.17
C GLU A 113 0.66 -33.85 0.17
N GLY A 114 0.21 -35.10 0.34
CA GLY A 114 1.04 -36.29 0.23
C GLY A 114 1.25 -36.69 -1.22
#